data_AF-A0A937Q554-F1
#
_entry.id   AF-A0A937Q554-F1
#
_cell.length_a   1.000
_cell.length_b   1.000
_cell.length_c   1.000
_cell.angle_alpha   90.00
_cell.angle_beta   90.00
_cell.angle_gamma   90.00
#
_symmetry.space_group_name_H-M   'P 1'
#
loop_
_entity.id
_entity.type
_entity.pdbx_description
1 polymer ?
#
loop_
_entity_poly.entity_id
_entity_poly.type
_entity_poly.pdbx_seq_one_letter_code
_entity_poly.pdbx_strand_id
1 'polypeptide(L)'
;QYKIPSGPYAGRYDEGPEYTSLGAFGGEPDCTSAETVLTGNHLVNQYGVDNLEIGSIISWAMELYELGILTSKDTDGLDLRFGNDEALLEMVERICFRKGWLGDTLADGGLPAAEKIGKNSFDYLVQVKGMNNLHSDERATPALALNVATASRGSDHLRSRPAIDLYHLPEPVLRKIYSSPIPYDGPLSSEHTAYEGKPWQVFWQENCYMAVDCLGICKYHTVFLGATLPNFEDWPKVIYYNTGLEMTPEDIWEIAERCNNIERLFNLREGLVRNDLKKGDTLSHRYFDEPCRRGAPDVIGATIDRKKFNKMLDEFYEHHKWDKDGVPTPETLKRLGLDQEPSHVL
;
A
#
# COMPACT_ATOMS: atom_id res chain seq x y z
N GLN A 1 1.47 5.97 23.76
CA GLN A 1 0.47 6.81 24.45
C GLN A 1 0.95 8.25 24.46
N TYR A 2 0.09 9.18 24.09
CA TYR A 2 0.36 10.62 24.13
C TYR A 2 -0.81 11.35 24.81
N LYS A 3 -0.58 12.62 25.14
CA LYS A 3 -1.60 13.53 25.65
C LYS A 3 -1.72 14.71 24.69
N ILE A 4 -2.95 15.04 24.28
CA ILE A 4 -3.19 16.19 23.42
C ILE A 4 -2.94 17.47 24.24
N PRO A 5 -2.01 18.36 23.79
CA PRO A 5 -1.55 19.47 24.61
C PRO A 5 -2.55 20.65 24.67
N SER A 6 -3.29 20.89 23.59
CA SER A 6 -4.12 22.09 23.41
C SER A 6 -5.39 21.78 22.58
N GLY A 7 -6.15 22.83 22.25
CA GLY A 7 -7.34 22.73 21.40
C GLY A 7 -8.57 22.13 22.10
N PRO A 8 -9.64 21.84 21.34
CA PRO A 8 -10.89 21.30 21.88
C PRO A 8 -10.74 19.95 22.58
N TYR A 9 -9.66 19.23 22.27
CA TYR A 9 -9.36 17.90 22.80
C TYR A 9 -8.22 17.90 23.84
N ALA A 10 -7.80 19.08 24.32
CA ALA A 10 -6.75 19.22 25.32
C ALA A 10 -6.98 18.34 26.53
N GLY A 11 -5.92 17.65 26.98
CA GLY A 11 -5.96 16.81 28.17
C GLY A 11 -6.35 15.35 27.92
N ARG A 12 -6.87 15.01 26.74
CA ARG A 12 -7.20 13.63 26.38
C ARG A 12 -5.94 12.80 26.12
N TYR A 13 -6.03 11.53 26.47
CA TYR A 13 -5.00 10.52 26.25
C TYR A 13 -5.41 9.59 25.11
N ASP A 14 -4.45 9.21 24.27
CA ASP A 14 -4.65 8.26 23.16
C ASP A 14 -3.35 7.46 22.86
N GLU A 15 -3.44 6.52 21.93
CA GLU A 15 -2.38 5.64 21.44
C GLU A 15 -2.00 5.94 19.98
N GLY A 16 -0.80 5.51 19.57
CA GLY A 16 -0.12 6.03 18.38
C GLY A 16 0.65 7.35 18.67
N PRO A 17 0.71 8.30 17.73
CA PRO A 17 0.37 8.14 16.31
C PRO A 17 1.36 7.21 15.60
N GLU A 18 0.89 6.49 14.59
CA GLU A 18 1.75 5.69 13.72
C GLU A 18 2.41 6.58 12.65
N TYR A 19 3.40 6.03 11.93
CA TYR A 19 4.04 6.74 10.81
C TYR A 19 3.01 7.24 9.78
N THR A 20 2.00 6.43 9.47
CA THR A 20 0.91 6.79 8.55
C THR A 20 0.16 8.05 9.01
N SER A 21 -0.08 8.22 10.31
CA SER A 21 -0.78 9.40 10.84
C SER A 21 0.03 10.69 10.65
N LEU A 22 1.37 10.59 10.67
CA LEU A 22 2.24 11.73 10.36
C LEU A 22 2.07 12.17 8.90
N GLY A 23 1.86 11.21 8.00
CA GLY A 23 1.55 11.46 6.59
C GLY A 23 0.16 12.05 6.39
N ALA A 24 -0.86 11.36 6.91
CA ALA A 24 -2.28 11.69 6.78
C ALA A 24 -2.64 13.07 7.31
N PHE A 25 -2.07 13.45 8.46
CA PHE A 25 -2.41 14.69 9.16
C PHE A 25 -1.27 15.70 9.19
N GLY A 26 -0.23 15.45 8.40
CA GLY A 26 0.91 16.35 8.33
C GLY A 26 1.51 16.46 6.94
N GLY A 27 2.30 15.46 6.54
CA GLY A 27 3.10 15.52 5.31
C GLY A 27 2.27 15.74 4.03
N GLU A 28 1.20 14.98 3.83
CA GLU A 28 0.39 15.06 2.61
C GLU A 28 -0.52 16.31 2.55
N PRO A 29 -1.19 16.75 3.65
CA PRO A 29 -1.98 17.99 3.64
C PRO A 29 -1.16 19.27 3.87
N ASP A 30 0.18 19.19 4.00
CA ASP A 30 1.09 20.30 4.36
C ASP A 30 0.79 20.94 5.74
N CYS A 31 0.23 20.16 6.67
CA CYS A 31 -0.10 20.59 8.04
C CYS A 31 1.08 20.30 8.99
N THR A 32 1.86 21.32 9.33
CA THR A 32 3.10 21.09 10.12
C THR A 32 2.91 21.03 11.63
N SER A 33 1.68 21.21 12.12
CA SER A 33 1.35 21.19 13.54
C SER A 33 1.32 19.76 14.09
N ALA A 34 2.19 19.49 15.08
CA ALA A 34 2.12 18.23 15.82
C ALA A 34 0.76 18.04 16.52
N GLU A 35 0.12 19.13 16.95
CA GLU A 35 -1.21 19.05 17.57
C GLU A 35 -2.28 18.57 16.59
N THR A 36 -2.19 18.98 15.31
CA THR A 36 -3.08 18.52 14.24
C THR A 36 -2.92 17.02 14.02
N VAL A 37 -1.68 16.53 14.00
CA VAL A 37 -1.40 15.09 13.88
C VAL A 37 -1.97 14.30 15.06
N LEU A 38 -1.75 14.76 16.29
CA LEU A 38 -2.27 14.10 17.49
C LEU A 38 -3.80 14.14 17.56
N THR A 39 -4.41 15.24 17.13
CA THR A 39 -5.87 15.40 17.11
C THR A 39 -6.51 14.59 16.00
N GLY A 40 -5.96 14.62 14.78
CA GLY A 40 -6.42 13.81 13.66
C GLY A 40 -6.37 12.32 13.98
N ASN A 41 -5.25 11.84 14.54
CA ASN A 41 -5.14 10.45 15.01
C ASN A 41 -6.20 10.11 16.07
N HIS A 42 -6.45 11.01 17.02
CA HIS A 42 -7.51 10.81 18.00
C HIS A 42 -8.88 10.68 17.34
N LEU A 43 -9.23 11.57 16.41
CA LEU A 43 -10.53 11.57 15.74
C LEU A 43 -10.75 10.27 14.97
N VAL A 44 -9.76 9.80 14.19
CA VAL A 44 -9.93 8.56 13.42
C VAL A 44 -10.07 7.33 14.30
N ASN A 45 -9.34 7.28 15.41
CA ASN A 45 -9.49 6.22 16.41
C ASN A 45 -10.89 6.25 17.04
N GLN A 46 -11.41 7.43 17.37
CA GLN A 46 -12.75 7.57 17.97
C GLN A 46 -13.87 7.25 16.99
N TYR A 47 -13.72 7.61 15.71
CA TYR A 47 -14.73 7.40 14.69
C TYR A 47 -14.64 6.03 14.00
N GLY A 48 -13.54 5.31 14.18
CA GLY A 48 -13.34 3.99 13.56
C GLY A 48 -13.21 4.08 12.05
N VAL A 49 -12.48 5.08 11.56
CA VAL A 49 -12.20 5.29 10.13
C VAL A 49 -10.72 5.05 9.86
N ASP A 50 -10.41 4.58 8.65
CA ASP A 50 -9.02 4.36 8.27
C ASP A 50 -8.25 5.69 8.19
N ASN A 51 -7.12 5.72 8.88
CA ASN A 51 -6.21 6.85 8.96
C ASN A 51 -5.65 7.21 7.58
N LEU A 52 -5.30 6.18 6.79
CA LEU A 52 -4.66 6.38 5.49
C LEU A 52 -5.63 7.01 4.50
N GLU A 53 -6.77 6.34 4.32
CA GLU A 53 -7.80 6.77 3.37
C GLU A 53 -8.30 8.19 3.65
N ILE A 54 -8.56 8.52 4.93
CA ILE A 54 -9.13 9.83 5.26
C ILE A 54 -8.14 10.98 5.07
N GLY A 55 -6.86 10.77 5.40
CA GLY A 55 -5.83 11.79 5.16
C GLY A 55 -5.66 12.05 3.66
N SER A 56 -5.50 10.99 2.87
CA SER A 56 -5.21 11.11 1.45
C SER A 56 -6.38 11.68 0.66
N ILE A 57 -7.62 11.28 0.98
CA ILE A 57 -8.80 11.82 0.30
C ILE A 57 -9.05 13.29 0.61
N ILE A 58 -8.72 13.76 1.83
CA ILE A 58 -8.79 15.18 2.18
C ILE A 58 -7.70 15.96 1.45
N SER A 59 -6.47 15.45 1.40
CA SER A 59 -5.38 16.08 0.65
C SER A 59 -5.68 16.19 -0.84
N TRP A 60 -6.30 15.16 -1.45
CA TRP A 60 -6.79 15.24 -2.81
C TRP A 60 -7.85 16.35 -2.97
N ALA A 61 -8.82 16.44 -2.05
CA ALA A 61 -9.82 17.51 -2.07
C ALA A 61 -9.19 18.92 -1.89
N MET A 62 -8.12 19.04 -1.10
CA MET A 62 -7.34 20.29 -0.99
C MET A 62 -6.69 20.68 -2.32
N GLU A 63 -6.08 19.72 -3.03
CA GLU A 63 -5.51 19.97 -4.37
C GLU A 63 -6.60 20.42 -5.35
N LEU A 64 -7.74 19.74 -5.37
CA LEU A 64 -8.87 20.12 -6.22
C LEU A 64 -9.41 21.52 -5.90
N TYR A 65 -9.39 21.93 -4.62
CA TYR A 65 -9.79 23.27 -4.20
C TYR A 65 -8.81 24.34 -4.69
N GLU A 66 -7.50 24.11 -4.55
CA GLU A 66 -6.48 25.05 -5.06
C GLU A 66 -6.46 25.17 -6.58
N LEU A 67 -6.83 24.09 -7.29
CA LEU A 67 -7.01 24.08 -8.74
C LEU A 67 -8.33 24.74 -9.19
N GLY A 68 -9.22 25.11 -8.25
CA GLY A 68 -10.54 25.68 -8.54
C GLY A 68 -11.55 24.68 -9.11
N ILE A 69 -11.26 23.38 -9.03
CA ILE A 69 -12.18 22.29 -9.38
C ILE A 69 -13.30 22.21 -8.33
N LEU A 70 -12.91 22.26 -7.06
CA LEU A 70 -13.79 22.53 -5.92
C LEU A 70 -13.74 24.03 -5.60
N THR A 71 -14.85 24.58 -5.13
CA THR A 71 -14.99 26.00 -4.80
C THR A 71 -15.54 26.18 -3.40
N SER A 72 -15.53 27.41 -2.88
CA SER A 72 -16.14 27.73 -1.58
C SER A 72 -17.63 27.39 -1.49
N LYS A 73 -18.33 27.26 -2.62
CA LYS A 73 -19.71 26.76 -2.65
C LYS A 73 -19.78 25.27 -2.32
N ASP A 74 -18.84 24.49 -2.82
CA ASP A 74 -18.80 23.03 -2.65
C ASP A 74 -18.33 22.65 -1.23
N THR A 75 -17.55 23.53 -0.58
CA THR A 75 -17.02 23.35 0.78
C THR A 75 -17.85 24.04 1.87
N ASP A 76 -19.02 24.59 1.54
CA ASP A 76 -19.86 25.39 2.45
C ASP A 76 -19.08 26.55 3.12
N GLY A 77 -18.17 27.18 2.36
CA GLY A 77 -17.34 28.30 2.80
C GLY A 77 -16.07 27.90 3.54
N LEU A 78 -15.80 26.61 3.74
CA LEU A 78 -14.55 26.13 4.35
C LEU A 78 -13.37 26.37 3.40
N ASP A 79 -12.30 27.01 3.91
CA ASP A 79 -11.08 27.28 3.16
C ASP A 79 -10.19 26.04 3.09
N LEU A 80 -10.41 25.19 2.08
CA LEU A 80 -9.77 23.88 1.94
C LEU A 80 -8.40 23.95 1.22
N ARG A 81 -7.59 24.99 1.47
CA ARG A 81 -6.22 25.06 0.94
C ARG A 81 -5.28 24.15 1.72
N PHE A 82 -4.18 23.73 1.09
CA PHE A 82 -3.13 23.00 1.78
C PHE A 82 -2.59 23.81 2.96
N GLY A 83 -2.22 23.11 4.04
CA GLY A 83 -1.73 23.68 5.28
C GLY A 83 -2.79 24.29 6.19
N ASN A 84 -4.08 24.17 5.86
CA ASN A 84 -5.15 24.59 6.77
C ASN A 84 -5.52 23.47 7.77
N ASP A 85 -4.90 23.52 8.95
CA ASP A 85 -5.13 22.58 10.05
C ASP A 85 -6.61 22.47 10.47
N GLU A 86 -7.32 23.61 10.56
CA GLU A 86 -8.72 23.63 10.98
C GLU A 86 -9.62 22.96 9.94
N ALA A 87 -9.38 23.24 8.65
CA ALA A 87 -10.15 22.63 7.58
C ALA A 87 -9.92 21.12 7.47
N LEU A 88 -8.68 20.66 7.69
CA LEU A 88 -8.34 19.24 7.72
C LEU A 88 -9.14 18.50 8.82
N LEU A 89 -9.09 19.00 10.07
CA LEU A 89 -9.77 18.36 11.19
C LEU A 89 -11.30 18.43 11.05
N GLU A 90 -11.84 19.55 10.56
CA GLU A 90 -13.27 19.68 10.26
C GLU A 90 -13.71 18.69 9.18
N MET A 91 -12.91 18.49 8.13
CA MET A 91 -13.24 17.54 7.06
C MET A 91 -13.26 16.10 7.57
N VAL A 92 -12.42 15.72 8.54
CA VAL A 92 -12.51 14.41 9.19
C VAL A 92 -13.92 14.17 9.76
N GLU A 93 -14.45 15.14 10.52
CA GLU A 93 -15.82 15.05 11.04
C GLU A 93 -16.87 15.07 9.94
N ARG A 94 -16.72 15.94 8.94
CA ARG A 94 -17.71 16.03 7.84
C ARG A 94 -17.80 14.75 7.04
N ILE A 95 -16.69 14.05 6.81
CA ILE A 95 -16.68 12.76 6.14
C ILE A 95 -17.34 11.70 7.03
N CYS A 96 -16.89 11.56 8.29
CA CYS A 96 -17.40 10.53 9.20
C CYS A 96 -18.91 10.66 9.47
N PHE A 97 -19.44 11.89 9.47
CA PHE A 97 -20.86 12.17 9.70
C PHE A 97 -21.63 12.56 8.43
N ARG A 98 -21.00 12.44 7.24
CA ARG A 98 -21.59 12.81 5.93
C ARG A 98 -22.25 14.20 5.94
N LYS A 99 -21.58 15.20 6.52
CA LYS A 99 -22.07 16.58 6.65
C LYS A 99 -21.66 17.41 5.43
N GLY A 100 -22.63 18.13 4.86
CA GLY A 100 -22.43 18.92 3.65
C GLY A 100 -22.23 18.04 2.41
N TRP A 101 -22.28 18.66 1.24
CA TRP A 101 -22.16 17.92 -0.03
C TRP A 101 -20.80 17.24 -0.18
N LEU A 102 -19.72 17.93 0.17
CA LEU A 102 -18.37 17.38 0.05
C LEU A 102 -18.12 16.25 1.04
N GLY A 103 -18.55 16.39 2.30
CA GLY A 103 -18.41 15.33 3.31
C GLY A 103 -19.10 14.02 2.90
N ASP A 104 -20.34 14.10 2.41
CA ASP A 104 -21.05 12.93 1.88
C ASP A 104 -20.40 12.37 0.60
N THR A 105 -19.90 13.23 -0.28
CA THR A 105 -19.24 12.82 -1.53
C THR A 105 -17.96 12.04 -1.28
N LEU A 106 -17.09 12.54 -0.40
CA LEU A 106 -15.81 11.90 -0.07
C LEU A 106 -16.00 10.63 0.78
N ALA A 107 -17.08 10.53 1.56
CA ALA A 107 -17.35 9.35 2.38
C ALA A 107 -17.62 8.05 1.59
N ASP A 108 -17.81 8.12 0.27
CA ASP A 108 -17.94 6.95 -0.61
C ASP A 108 -16.60 6.46 -1.20
N GLY A 109 -15.48 7.14 -0.89
CA GLY A 109 -14.14 6.82 -1.38
C GLY A 109 -13.76 7.57 -2.65
N GLY A 110 -12.48 7.46 -3.04
CA GLY A 110 -11.89 8.28 -4.11
C GLY A 110 -12.52 8.07 -5.48
N LEU A 111 -12.74 6.82 -5.91
CA LEU A 111 -13.31 6.54 -7.24
C LEU A 111 -14.75 7.08 -7.40
N PRO A 112 -15.70 6.78 -6.50
CA PRO A 112 -17.05 7.34 -6.60
C PRO A 112 -17.06 8.86 -6.44
N ALA A 113 -16.21 9.41 -5.57
CA ALA A 113 -16.09 10.86 -5.39
C ALA A 113 -15.60 11.54 -6.67
N ALA A 114 -14.61 10.99 -7.36
CA ALA A 114 -14.09 11.55 -8.61
C ALA A 114 -15.14 11.58 -9.72
N GLU A 115 -16.01 10.57 -9.79
CA GLU A 115 -17.15 10.54 -10.71
C GLU A 115 -18.19 11.62 -10.39
N LYS A 116 -18.53 11.78 -9.10
CA LYS A 116 -19.49 12.81 -8.64
C LYS A 116 -18.96 14.24 -8.81
N ILE A 117 -17.69 14.48 -8.49
CA ILE A 117 -17.05 15.79 -8.64
C ILE A 117 -16.86 16.13 -10.13
N GLY A 118 -16.52 15.14 -10.95
CA GLY A 118 -16.27 15.30 -12.37
C GLY A 118 -15.06 16.20 -12.63
N LYS A 119 -15.10 16.99 -13.72
CA LYS A 119 -14.06 17.97 -14.10
C LYS A 119 -12.63 17.39 -14.13
N ASN A 120 -12.50 16.14 -14.59
CA ASN A 120 -11.24 15.38 -14.62
C ASN A 120 -10.54 15.25 -13.26
N SER A 121 -11.28 15.35 -12.15
CA SER A 121 -10.72 15.23 -10.80
C SER A 121 -9.98 13.90 -10.55
N PHE A 122 -10.36 12.83 -11.25
CA PHE A 122 -9.68 11.52 -11.23
C PHE A 122 -8.20 11.62 -11.59
N ASP A 123 -7.80 12.55 -12.46
CA ASP A 123 -6.40 12.71 -12.86
C ASP A 123 -5.51 13.12 -11.67
N TYR A 124 -6.08 13.77 -10.66
CA TYR A 124 -5.37 14.17 -9.45
C TYR A 124 -5.43 13.11 -8.34
N LEU A 125 -6.30 12.11 -8.48
CA LEU A 125 -6.49 11.06 -7.48
C LEU A 125 -5.36 10.02 -7.57
N VAL A 126 -4.47 10.04 -6.59
CA VAL A 126 -3.40 9.04 -6.47
C VAL A 126 -3.97 7.80 -5.77
N GLN A 127 -4.32 6.78 -6.58
CA GLN A 127 -4.91 5.54 -6.09
C GLN A 127 -4.42 4.32 -6.88
N VAL A 128 -4.56 3.14 -6.26
CA VAL A 128 -4.45 1.84 -6.94
C VAL A 128 -5.60 0.95 -6.48
N LYS A 129 -6.38 0.42 -7.44
CA LYS A 129 -7.56 -0.43 -7.22
C LYS A 129 -8.62 0.16 -6.29
N GLY A 130 -8.72 1.49 -6.26
CA GLY A 130 -9.65 2.26 -5.44
C GLY A 130 -9.13 2.67 -4.07
N MET A 131 -7.99 2.13 -3.62
CA MET A 131 -7.32 2.58 -2.39
C MET A 131 -6.39 3.76 -2.66
N ASN A 132 -6.44 4.76 -1.80
CA ASN A 132 -5.70 6.02 -1.91
C ASN A 132 -4.21 5.87 -1.59
N ASN A 133 -3.47 6.98 -1.69
CA ASN A 133 -2.03 7.03 -1.52
C ASN A 133 -1.58 6.61 -0.11
N LEU A 134 -0.40 5.99 -0.01
CA LEU A 134 0.21 5.52 1.24
C LEU A 134 0.81 6.63 2.13
N HIS A 135 0.66 7.89 1.75
CA HIS A 135 1.44 9.04 2.24
C HIS A 135 2.96 8.90 2.04
N SER A 136 3.36 8.12 1.05
CA SER A 136 4.75 8.06 0.55
C SER A 136 4.80 8.42 -0.93
N ASP A 137 6.02 8.62 -1.44
CA ASP A 137 6.25 8.84 -2.87
C ASP A 137 7.07 7.68 -3.41
N GLU A 138 6.42 6.82 -4.17
CA GLU A 138 7.00 5.58 -4.69
C GLU A 138 7.90 5.82 -5.90
N ARG A 139 8.00 7.05 -6.44
CA ARG A 139 8.90 7.37 -7.58
C ARG A 139 10.36 7.06 -7.29
N ALA A 140 10.75 7.10 -6.02
CA ALA A 140 12.10 6.76 -5.56
C ALA A 140 12.37 5.26 -5.45
N THR A 141 11.31 4.43 -5.36
CA THR A 141 11.41 3.03 -4.93
C THR A 141 10.62 2.11 -5.87
N PRO A 142 11.19 1.70 -7.03
CA PRO A 142 10.49 0.86 -8.00
C PRO A 142 9.94 -0.46 -7.44
N ALA A 143 10.59 -1.05 -6.43
CA ALA A 143 10.08 -2.23 -5.74
C ALA A 143 8.77 -1.98 -4.99
N LEU A 144 8.66 -0.84 -4.27
CA LEU A 144 7.43 -0.47 -3.59
C LEU A 144 6.35 -0.06 -4.60
N ALA A 145 6.73 0.65 -5.67
CA ALA A 145 5.85 0.98 -6.79
C ALA A 145 5.24 -0.28 -7.43
N LEU A 146 6.05 -1.34 -7.63
CA LEU A 146 5.57 -2.63 -8.10
C LEU A 146 4.61 -3.28 -7.10
N ASN A 147 4.96 -3.31 -5.81
CA ASN A 147 4.07 -3.84 -4.78
C ASN A 147 2.70 -3.13 -4.76
N VAL A 148 2.67 -1.80 -4.68
CA VAL A 148 1.38 -1.10 -4.55
C VAL A 148 0.52 -1.32 -5.79
N ALA A 149 1.14 -1.46 -6.95
CA ALA A 149 0.46 -1.83 -8.18
C ALA A 149 -0.12 -3.26 -8.12
N THR A 150 0.61 -4.25 -7.62
CA THR A 150 0.20 -5.67 -7.68
C THR A 150 -0.55 -6.17 -6.45
N ALA A 151 -0.49 -5.43 -5.33
CA ALA A 151 -1.13 -5.79 -4.07
C ALA A 151 -2.62 -6.12 -4.28
N SER A 152 -3.05 -7.21 -3.64
CA SER A 152 -4.38 -7.79 -3.83
C SER A 152 -5.52 -6.89 -3.36
N ARG A 153 -5.27 -5.94 -2.46
CA ARG A 153 -6.30 -5.06 -1.89
C ARG A 153 -6.13 -3.59 -2.25
N GLY A 154 -5.35 -3.30 -3.30
CA GLY A 154 -5.03 -1.93 -3.72
C GLY A 154 -3.74 -1.42 -3.10
N SER A 155 -3.58 -0.10 -3.08
CA SER A 155 -2.40 0.61 -2.58
C SER A 155 -2.09 0.26 -1.11
N ASP A 156 -1.37 -0.84 -0.87
CA ASP A 156 -1.05 -1.35 0.46
C ASP A 156 0.39 -1.85 0.53
N HIS A 157 1.15 -1.30 1.47
CA HIS A 157 2.54 -1.67 1.75
C HIS A 157 2.67 -2.89 2.68
N LEU A 158 1.56 -3.42 3.20
CA LEU A 158 1.50 -4.62 4.02
C LEU A 158 1.21 -5.87 3.20
N ARG A 159 1.16 -5.81 1.87
CA ARG A 159 1.22 -7.00 1.01
C ARG A 159 2.65 -7.38 0.64
N SER A 160 3.50 -6.41 0.32
CA SER A 160 4.93 -6.62 0.17
C SER A 160 5.66 -5.30 0.41
N ARG A 161 6.82 -5.36 1.06
CA ARG A 161 7.68 -4.18 1.25
C ARG A 161 9.13 -4.58 1.47
N PRO A 162 9.94 -4.69 0.40
CA PRO A 162 11.39 -4.94 0.49
C PRO A 162 12.18 -3.79 1.15
N ALA A 163 11.84 -3.39 2.38
CA ALA A 163 12.39 -2.20 3.05
C ALA A 163 13.92 -2.26 3.26
N ILE A 164 14.49 -3.45 3.35
CA ILE A 164 15.93 -3.67 3.50
C ILE A 164 16.75 -3.24 2.27
N ASP A 165 16.09 -2.89 1.16
CA ASP A 165 16.70 -2.21 0.02
C ASP A 165 17.27 -0.82 0.39
N LEU A 166 16.90 -0.26 1.53
CA LEU A 166 17.47 0.99 2.02
C LEU A 166 18.72 0.78 2.89
N TYR A 167 19.06 -0.47 3.20
CA TYR A 167 20.17 -0.80 4.11
C TYR A 167 21.48 -1.10 3.37
N HIS A 168 21.46 -1.16 2.03
CA HIS A 168 22.62 -1.48 1.20
C HIS A 168 23.37 -2.75 1.66
N LEU A 169 22.60 -3.79 2.02
CA LEU A 169 23.15 -5.06 2.52
C LEU A 169 23.96 -5.77 1.41
N PRO A 170 25.07 -6.45 1.77
CA PRO A 170 25.89 -7.16 0.79
C PRO A 170 25.14 -8.37 0.21
N GLU A 171 25.41 -8.70 -1.05
CA GLU A 171 24.72 -9.80 -1.77
C GLU A 171 24.66 -11.13 -1.00
N PRO A 172 25.73 -11.60 -0.30
CA PRO A 172 25.62 -12.84 0.49
C PRO A 172 24.54 -12.81 1.56
N VAL A 173 24.24 -11.63 2.14
CA VAL A 173 23.14 -11.47 3.10
C VAL A 173 21.80 -11.49 2.38
N LEU A 174 21.68 -10.82 1.22
CA LEU A 174 20.47 -10.86 0.40
C LEU A 174 20.14 -12.29 -0.03
N ARG A 175 21.13 -13.07 -0.47
CA ARG A 175 20.97 -14.48 -0.84
C ARG A 175 20.45 -15.33 0.32
N LYS A 176 20.96 -15.13 1.54
CA LYS A 176 20.49 -15.84 2.73
C LYS A 176 19.00 -15.57 3.01
N ILE A 177 18.49 -14.39 2.63
CA ILE A 177 17.10 -14.00 2.83
C ILE A 177 16.25 -14.49 1.66
N TYR A 178 16.51 -13.94 0.46
CA TYR A 178 15.65 -14.06 -0.70
C TYR A 178 15.81 -15.38 -1.47
N SER A 179 16.74 -16.25 -1.08
CA SER A 179 16.88 -17.61 -1.65
C SER A 179 16.46 -18.71 -0.66
N SER A 180 15.63 -18.36 0.34
CA SER A 180 15.09 -19.25 1.38
C SER A 180 13.60 -18.98 1.56
N PRO A 181 12.71 -19.97 1.64
CA PRO A 181 12.98 -21.41 1.60
C PRO A 181 13.17 -21.92 0.18
N ILE A 182 12.73 -21.16 -0.83
CA ILE A 182 12.88 -21.53 -2.23
C ILE A 182 14.23 -21.01 -2.77
N PRO A 183 15.10 -21.90 -3.30
CA PRO A 183 16.35 -21.49 -3.91
C PRO A 183 16.12 -20.54 -5.10
N TYR A 184 16.95 -19.51 -5.17
CA TYR A 184 16.92 -18.54 -6.26
C TYR A 184 18.32 -18.04 -6.59
N ASP A 185 18.72 -18.22 -7.84
CA ASP A 185 20.04 -17.87 -8.40
C ASP A 185 20.01 -16.61 -9.29
N GLY A 186 18.83 -16.08 -9.59
CA GLY A 186 18.64 -14.87 -10.39
C GLY A 186 19.12 -13.57 -9.70
N PRO A 187 18.92 -12.41 -10.34
CA PRO A 187 19.41 -11.13 -9.85
C PRO A 187 18.74 -10.69 -8.55
N LEU A 188 19.52 -10.05 -7.68
CA LEU A 188 19.10 -9.38 -6.44
C LEU A 188 19.77 -8.01 -6.37
N SER A 189 19.11 -7.03 -5.75
CA SER A 189 19.68 -5.70 -5.60
C SER A 189 19.30 -5.07 -4.26
N SER A 190 20.27 -4.56 -3.51
CA SER A 190 20.04 -3.69 -2.35
C SER A 190 19.98 -2.22 -2.73
N GLU A 191 19.94 -1.87 -4.02
CA GLU A 191 19.80 -0.47 -4.45
C GLU A 191 18.31 -0.15 -4.59
N HIS A 192 17.81 0.76 -3.76
CA HIS A 192 16.38 1.08 -3.70
C HIS A 192 15.83 1.70 -5.00
N THR A 193 16.68 2.28 -5.86
CA THR A 193 16.32 2.85 -7.17
C THR A 193 16.41 1.85 -8.33
N ALA A 194 16.92 0.63 -8.08
CA ALA A 194 17.06 -0.37 -9.12
C ALA A 194 15.70 -0.98 -9.51
N TYR A 195 15.63 -1.48 -10.75
CA TYR A 195 14.48 -2.24 -11.29
C TYR A 195 14.80 -3.73 -11.39
N GLU A 196 16.05 -4.08 -11.68
CA GLU A 196 16.50 -5.46 -11.81
C GLU A 196 16.57 -6.16 -10.43
N GLY A 197 16.11 -7.41 -10.36
CA GLY A 197 16.02 -8.21 -9.14
C GLY A 197 14.83 -7.86 -8.23
N LYS A 198 14.22 -6.68 -8.40
CA LYS A 198 13.07 -6.23 -7.59
C LYS A 198 11.83 -7.11 -7.73
N PRO A 199 11.44 -7.61 -8.92
CA PRO A 199 10.26 -8.46 -9.05
C PRO A 199 10.31 -9.70 -8.15
N TRP A 200 11.47 -10.37 -8.09
CA TRP A 200 11.69 -11.49 -7.19
C TRP A 200 11.60 -11.07 -5.71
N GLN A 201 12.23 -9.97 -5.33
CA GLN A 201 12.19 -9.50 -3.93
C GLN A 201 10.78 -9.13 -3.49
N VAL A 202 9.98 -8.53 -4.38
CA VAL A 202 8.57 -8.20 -4.13
C VAL A 202 7.72 -9.47 -4.00
N PHE A 203 7.86 -10.42 -4.92
CA PHE A 203 7.19 -11.74 -4.87
C PHE A 203 7.55 -12.52 -3.60
N TRP A 204 8.83 -12.56 -3.25
CA TRP A 204 9.30 -13.25 -2.06
C TRP A 204 8.73 -12.63 -0.78
N GLN A 205 8.77 -11.31 -0.70
CA GLN A 205 8.27 -10.58 0.46
C GLN A 205 6.73 -10.66 0.55
N GLU A 206 6.02 -10.80 -0.57
CA GLU A 206 4.58 -11.06 -0.60
C GLU A 206 4.23 -12.40 0.05
N ASN A 207 4.96 -13.46 -0.29
CA ASN A 207 4.78 -14.77 0.34
C ASN A 207 5.19 -14.77 1.82
N CYS A 208 6.27 -14.05 2.17
CA CYS A 208 6.68 -13.84 3.57
C CYS A 208 5.57 -13.18 4.40
N TYR A 209 4.95 -12.12 3.86
CA TYR A 209 3.88 -11.39 4.53
C TYR A 209 2.58 -12.20 4.62
N MET A 210 2.21 -12.90 3.56
CA MET A 210 1.05 -13.80 3.60
C MET A 210 1.26 -14.93 4.62
N ALA A 211 2.46 -15.52 4.68
CA ALA A 211 2.78 -16.54 5.67
C ALA A 211 2.56 -16.04 7.11
N VAL A 212 3.07 -14.87 7.46
CA VAL A 212 2.89 -14.34 8.83
C VAL A 212 1.46 -13.89 9.12
N ASP A 213 0.71 -13.44 8.11
CA ASP A 213 -0.73 -13.18 8.25
C ASP A 213 -1.48 -14.49 8.57
N CYS A 214 -1.15 -15.60 7.91
CA CYS A 214 -1.71 -16.93 8.23
C CYS A 214 -1.30 -17.42 9.63
N LEU A 215 -0.07 -17.14 10.06
CA LEU A 215 0.45 -17.53 11.38
C LEU A 215 -0.08 -16.65 12.52
N GLY A 216 -0.63 -15.47 12.22
CA GLY A 216 -1.02 -14.47 13.21
C GLY A 216 0.17 -13.75 13.85
N ILE A 217 1.31 -13.64 13.15
CA ILE A 217 2.52 -12.97 13.63
C ILE A 217 2.60 -11.57 13.03
N CYS A 218 2.94 -10.58 13.86
CA CYS A 218 3.17 -9.21 13.38
C CYS A 218 4.30 -9.14 12.34
N LYS A 219 4.08 -8.43 11.23
CA LYS A 219 5.06 -8.23 10.15
C LYS A 219 6.37 -7.59 10.61
N TYR A 220 6.39 -6.89 11.75
CA TYR A 220 7.62 -6.38 12.36
C TYR A 220 8.55 -7.48 12.89
N HIS A 221 8.08 -8.72 13.02
CA HIS A 221 8.90 -9.89 13.33
C HIS A 221 9.39 -10.61 12.06
N THR A 222 9.52 -9.90 10.94
CA THR A 222 10.04 -10.43 9.67
C THR A 222 11.24 -9.62 9.21
N VAL A 223 11.79 -9.98 8.05
CA VAL A 223 12.90 -9.24 7.42
C VAL A 223 12.60 -7.77 7.14
N PHE A 224 11.33 -7.34 7.20
CA PHE A 224 10.94 -5.93 7.14
C PHE A 224 11.70 -5.05 8.13
N LEU A 225 11.83 -5.50 9.38
CA LEU A 225 12.49 -4.73 10.44
C LEU A 225 13.97 -5.11 10.60
N GLY A 226 14.38 -6.29 10.12
CA GLY A 226 15.80 -6.67 10.14
C GLY A 226 16.09 -8.07 9.58
N ALA A 227 17.24 -8.21 8.93
CA ALA A 227 17.71 -9.43 8.28
C ALA A 227 17.90 -10.65 9.22
N THR A 228 17.88 -10.43 10.54
CA THR A 228 18.10 -11.45 11.57
C THR A 228 16.82 -11.85 12.30
N LEU A 229 15.67 -11.26 11.93
CA LEU A 229 14.40 -11.59 12.53
C LEU A 229 13.86 -12.93 12.00
N PRO A 230 12.88 -13.54 12.69
CA PRO A 230 12.34 -14.84 12.30
C PRO A 230 11.95 -14.92 10.82
N ASN A 231 12.26 -16.06 10.21
CA ASN A 231 11.95 -16.34 8.81
C ASN A 231 11.32 -17.74 8.63
N PHE A 232 11.19 -18.18 7.38
CA PHE A 232 10.61 -19.48 7.04
C PHE A 232 11.27 -20.68 7.73
N GLU A 233 12.54 -20.61 8.16
CA GLU A 233 13.23 -21.68 8.90
C GLU A 233 12.84 -21.72 10.39
N ASP A 234 12.30 -20.62 10.92
CA ASP A 234 11.93 -20.49 12.32
C ASP A 234 10.45 -20.80 12.55
N TRP A 235 9.59 -20.44 11.60
CA TRP A 235 8.14 -20.59 11.72
C TRP A 235 7.65 -22.04 11.89
N PRO A 236 8.24 -23.08 11.26
CA PRO A 236 7.89 -24.47 11.53
C PRO A 236 7.98 -24.84 13.01
N LYS A 237 9.01 -24.34 13.72
CA LYS A 237 9.19 -24.58 15.15
C LYS A 237 8.07 -23.93 15.96
N VAL A 238 7.68 -22.71 15.59
CA VAL A 238 6.57 -21.98 16.24
C VAL A 238 5.26 -22.75 16.08
N ILE A 239 4.95 -23.23 14.87
CA ILE A 239 3.75 -24.02 14.58
C ILE A 239 3.75 -25.32 15.40
N TYR A 240 4.85 -26.06 15.36
CA TYR A 240 4.97 -27.34 16.06
C TYR A 240 4.80 -27.18 17.57
N TYR A 241 5.47 -26.21 18.19
CA TYR A 241 5.37 -26.03 19.65
C TYR A 241 4.00 -25.54 20.11
N ASN A 242 3.24 -24.85 19.25
CA ASN A 242 1.92 -24.35 19.62
C ASN A 242 0.78 -25.35 19.31
N THR A 243 0.93 -26.15 18.26
CA THR A 243 -0.16 -26.98 17.71
C THR A 243 0.15 -28.47 17.60
N GLY A 244 1.43 -28.85 17.64
CA GLY A 244 1.91 -30.20 17.35
C GLY A 244 1.96 -30.55 15.87
N LEU A 245 1.60 -29.64 14.95
CA LEU A 245 1.68 -29.86 13.51
C LEU A 245 3.14 -29.79 13.03
N GLU A 246 3.56 -30.80 12.29
CA GLU A 246 4.86 -30.83 11.61
C GLU A 246 4.71 -30.20 10.23
N MET A 247 5.56 -29.21 9.93
CA MET A 247 5.62 -28.52 8.64
C MET A 247 7.07 -28.26 8.29
N THR A 248 7.34 -28.15 6.99
CA THR A 248 8.62 -27.65 6.46
C THR A 248 8.49 -26.16 6.12
N PRO A 249 9.62 -25.42 5.99
CA PRO A 249 9.63 -24.07 5.45
C PRO A 249 8.92 -23.96 4.09
N GLU A 250 9.09 -24.97 3.23
CA GLU A 250 8.48 -25.07 1.91
C GLU A 250 6.95 -25.28 1.97
N ASP A 251 6.45 -26.05 2.95
CA ASP A 251 5.00 -26.20 3.16
C ASP A 251 4.34 -24.85 3.49
N ILE A 252 4.99 -24.04 4.35
CA ILE A 252 4.50 -22.71 4.72
C ILE A 252 4.53 -21.78 3.50
N TRP A 253 5.59 -21.84 2.70
CA TRP A 253 5.69 -21.08 1.46
C TRP A 253 4.58 -21.45 0.46
N GLU A 254 4.31 -22.74 0.26
CA GLU A 254 3.24 -23.19 -0.64
C GLU A 254 1.85 -22.74 -0.17
N ILE A 255 1.61 -22.72 1.15
CA ILE A 255 0.39 -22.16 1.74
C ILE A 255 0.28 -20.65 1.45
N ALA A 256 1.35 -19.89 1.62
CA ALA A 256 1.37 -18.47 1.31
C ALA A 256 1.06 -18.23 -0.18
N GLU A 257 1.71 -18.97 -1.09
CA GLU A 257 1.43 -18.90 -2.53
C GLU A 257 -0.04 -19.21 -2.83
N ARG A 258 -0.60 -20.26 -2.20
CA ARG A 258 -2.01 -20.64 -2.36
C ARG A 258 -2.94 -19.51 -1.93
N CYS A 259 -2.72 -18.91 -0.77
CA CYS A 259 -3.53 -17.79 -0.28
C CYS A 259 -3.45 -16.56 -1.19
N ASN A 260 -2.24 -16.18 -1.64
CA ASN A 260 -2.07 -15.09 -2.60
C ASN A 260 -2.81 -15.36 -3.92
N ASN A 261 -2.77 -16.60 -4.42
CA ASN A 261 -3.50 -16.97 -5.63
C ASN A 261 -5.02 -17.01 -5.44
N ILE A 262 -5.54 -17.37 -4.26
CA ILE A 262 -6.98 -17.26 -3.95
C ILE A 262 -7.44 -15.80 -4.02
N GLU A 263 -6.69 -14.89 -3.39
CA GLU A 263 -6.99 -13.44 -3.48
C GLU A 263 -6.93 -12.95 -4.93
N ARG A 264 -5.94 -13.42 -5.71
CA ARG A 264 -5.84 -13.10 -7.14
C ARG A 264 -7.06 -13.57 -7.93
N LEU A 265 -7.48 -14.82 -7.74
CA LEU A 265 -8.65 -15.39 -8.41
C LEU A 265 -9.92 -14.62 -8.07
N PHE A 266 -10.11 -14.27 -6.80
CA PHE A 266 -11.24 -13.43 -6.38
C PHE A 266 -11.24 -12.10 -7.13
N ASN A 267 -10.09 -11.40 -7.19
CA ASN A 267 -10.01 -10.12 -7.88
C ASN A 267 -10.26 -10.23 -9.38
N LEU A 268 -9.74 -11.27 -10.04
CA LEU A 268 -10.00 -11.55 -11.45
C LEU A 268 -11.50 -11.76 -11.71
N ARG A 269 -12.17 -12.55 -10.85
CA ARG A 269 -13.62 -12.76 -10.91
C ARG A 269 -14.40 -11.44 -10.77
N GLU A 270 -13.98 -10.58 -9.84
CA GLU A 270 -14.58 -9.25 -9.64
C GLU A 270 -14.15 -8.20 -10.69
N GLY A 271 -13.39 -8.62 -11.71
CA GLY A 271 -13.12 -7.84 -12.91
C GLY A 271 -11.80 -7.08 -12.90
N LEU A 272 -10.81 -7.50 -12.12
CA LEU A 272 -9.42 -7.04 -12.23
C LEU A 272 -8.94 -7.17 -13.69
N VAL A 273 -8.37 -6.09 -14.23
CA VAL A 273 -7.82 -6.08 -15.59
C VAL A 273 -6.45 -5.40 -15.55
N ARG A 274 -5.40 -6.11 -15.95
CA ARG A 274 -3.98 -5.69 -15.85
C ARG A 274 -3.73 -4.19 -16.04
N ASN A 275 -4.23 -3.60 -17.14
CA ASN A 275 -3.93 -2.22 -17.53
C ASN A 275 -5.04 -1.20 -17.22
N ASP A 276 -6.05 -1.56 -16.44
CA ASP A 276 -7.13 -0.65 -16.05
C ASP A 276 -6.67 0.30 -14.92
N LEU A 277 -6.86 1.61 -15.08
CA LEU A 277 -6.40 2.58 -14.09
C LEU A 277 -7.16 2.50 -12.75
N LYS A 278 -8.41 2.03 -12.75
CA LYS A 278 -9.25 1.98 -11.54
C LYS A 278 -9.11 0.65 -10.79
N LYS A 279 -8.74 -0.43 -11.49
CA LYS A 279 -8.82 -1.81 -10.99
C LYS A 279 -7.73 -2.73 -11.54
N GLY A 280 -6.64 -2.19 -12.07
CA GLY A 280 -5.55 -2.95 -12.65
C GLY A 280 -4.30 -2.97 -11.79
N ASP A 281 -3.29 -3.65 -12.31
CA ASP A 281 -1.95 -3.69 -11.74
C ASP A 281 -1.09 -2.58 -12.35
N THR A 282 -1.51 -1.34 -12.12
CA THR A 282 -0.87 -0.13 -12.66
C THR A 282 -0.93 1.00 -11.63
N LEU A 283 -0.18 2.06 -11.91
CA LEU A 283 -0.07 3.24 -11.06
C LEU A 283 -0.83 4.42 -11.68
N SER A 284 -1.13 5.43 -10.85
CA SER A 284 -1.54 6.74 -11.34
C SER A 284 -0.52 7.30 -12.34
N HIS A 285 -1.01 8.00 -13.37
CA HIS A 285 -0.14 8.57 -14.41
C HIS A 285 0.91 9.53 -13.82
N ARG A 286 0.61 10.17 -12.68
CA ARG A 286 1.52 11.08 -11.97
C ARG A 286 2.85 10.42 -11.58
N TYR A 287 2.87 9.11 -11.29
CA TYR A 287 4.12 8.39 -11.01
C TYR A 287 5.07 8.33 -12.20
N PHE A 288 4.53 8.31 -13.41
CA PHE A 288 5.31 8.17 -14.65
C PHE A 288 5.63 9.52 -15.29
N ASP A 289 4.67 10.44 -15.25
CA ASP A 289 4.68 11.63 -16.12
C ASP A 289 5.04 12.91 -15.34
N GLU A 290 4.87 12.93 -14.02
CA GLU A 290 5.21 14.08 -13.17
C GLU A 290 6.51 13.82 -12.38
N PRO A 291 7.59 14.58 -12.61
CA PRO A 291 8.82 14.43 -11.83
C PRO A 291 8.60 14.87 -10.38
N CYS A 292 9.22 14.14 -9.44
CA CYS A 292 9.22 14.49 -8.03
C CYS A 292 9.82 15.90 -7.83
N ARG A 293 9.08 16.80 -7.17
CA ARG A 293 9.46 18.22 -7.07
C ARG A 293 10.19 18.57 -5.78
N ARG A 294 10.04 17.75 -4.74
CA ARG A 294 10.56 17.99 -3.38
C ARG A 294 10.92 16.64 -2.75
N GLY A 295 11.93 16.61 -1.88
CA GLY A 295 12.37 15.39 -1.21
C GLY A 295 13.88 15.34 -1.06
N ALA A 296 14.42 14.13 -0.90
CA ALA A 296 15.85 13.91 -0.88
C ALA A 296 16.49 14.36 -2.22
N PRO A 297 17.70 14.93 -2.24
CA PRO A 297 18.31 15.49 -3.45
C PRO A 297 18.43 14.52 -4.64
N ASP A 298 18.59 13.23 -4.35
CA ASP A 298 18.68 12.13 -5.30
C ASP A 298 17.32 11.64 -5.84
N VAL A 299 16.22 12.05 -5.21
CA VAL A 299 14.84 11.74 -5.61
C VAL A 299 14.21 12.87 -6.44
N ILE A 300 14.66 14.12 -6.25
CA ILE A 300 14.13 15.26 -7.01
C ILE A 300 14.39 15.04 -8.51
N GLY A 301 13.33 15.16 -9.32
CA GLY A 301 13.35 14.89 -10.75
C GLY A 301 13.03 13.43 -11.13
N ALA A 302 12.96 12.51 -10.16
CA ALA A 302 12.65 11.11 -10.44
C ALA A 302 11.20 10.93 -10.91
N THR A 303 11.03 9.97 -11.82
CA THR A 303 9.76 9.35 -12.20
C THR A 303 9.96 7.84 -12.28
N ILE A 304 8.86 7.08 -12.24
CA ILE A 304 8.90 5.68 -12.60
C ILE A 304 9.03 5.57 -14.12
N ASP A 305 10.04 4.82 -14.58
CA ASP A 305 10.20 4.49 -15.99
C ASP A 305 9.13 3.47 -16.38
N ARG A 306 8.15 3.91 -17.19
CA ARG A 306 7.01 3.09 -17.61
C ARG A 306 7.41 1.79 -18.30
N LYS A 307 8.48 1.80 -19.11
CA LYS A 307 8.93 0.59 -19.82
C LYS A 307 9.57 -0.40 -18.86
N LYS A 308 10.41 0.08 -17.94
CA LYS A 308 11.03 -0.78 -16.94
C LYS A 308 10.01 -1.29 -15.93
N PHE A 309 9.02 -0.47 -15.55
CA PHE A 309 7.91 -0.88 -14.69
C PHE A 309 7.09 -2.01 -15.31
N ASN A 310 6.68 -1.88 -16.58
CA ASN A 310 5.94 -2.95 -17.26
C ASN A 310 6.75 -4.24 -17.35
N LYS A 311 8.08 -4.14 -17.55
CA LYS A 311 8.97 -5.30 -17.51
C LYS A 311 9.01 -5.94 -16.12
N MET A 312 9.10 -5.14 -15.05
CA MET A 312 9.03 -5.65 -13.68
C MET A 312 7.71 -6.37 -13.41
N LEU A 313 6.60 -5.85 -13.93
CA LEU A 313 5.28 -6.47 -13.81
C LEU A 313 5.21 -7.81 -14.56
N ASP A 314 5.78 -7.90 -15.76
CA ASP A 314 5.90 -9.17 -16.49
C ASP A 314 6.73 -10.19 -15.70
N GLU A 315 7.90 -9.80 -15.20
CA GLU A 315 8.78 -10.67 -14.39
C GLU A 315 8.09 -11.12 -13.09
N PHE A 316 7.31 -10.24 -12.46
CA PHE A 316 6.52 -10.57 -11.27
C PHE A 316 5.47 -11.66 -11.58
N TYR A 317 4.74 -11.55 -12.68
CA TYR A 317 3.80 -12.59 -13.12
C TYR A 317 4.51 -13.90 -13.45
N GLU A 318 5.70 -13.85 -14.05
CA GLU A 318 6.50 -15.04 -14.34
C GLU A 318 6.96 -15.76 -13.06
N HIS A 319 7.27 -15.02 -11.98
CA HIS A 319 7.58 -15.62 -10.67
C HIS A 319 6.37 -16.34 -10.08
N HIS A 320 5.19 -15.73 -10.18
CA HIS A 320 3.93 -16.35 -9.79
C HIS A 320 3.47 -17.50 -10.70
N LYS A 321 4.09 -17.67 -11.87
CA LYS A 321 3.61 -18.58 -12.92
C LYS A 321 2.17 -18.24 -13.34
N TRP A 322 1.96 -16.94 -13.58
CA TRP A 322 0.77 -16.39 -14.20
C TRP A 322 1.03 -16.10 -15.68
N ASP A 323 -0.03 -15.95 -16.47
CA ASP A 323 0.07 -15.49 -17.84
C ASP A 323 0.30 -13.97 -17.94
N LYS A 324 0.32 -13.44 -19.17
CA LYS A 324 0.55 -12.01 -19.41
C LYS A 324 -0.59 -11.12 -18.97
N ASP A 325 -1.77 -11.65 -18.68
CA ASP A 325 -2.87 -10.87 -18.11
C ASP A 325 -2.92 -11.01 -16.58
N GLY A 326 -1.95 -11.76 -16.01
CA GLY A 326 -1.82 -12.01 -14.59
C GLY A 326 -2.84 -13.04 -14.10
N VAL A 327 -3.26 -13.96 -14.97
CA VAL A 327 -4.13 -15.09 -14.61
C VAL A 327 -3.27 -16.29 -14.22
N PRO A 328 -3.49 -16.93 -13.06
CA PRO A 328 -2.78 -18.15 -12.70
C PRO A 328 -2.95 -19.26 -13.75
N THR A 329 -1.84 -19.89 -14.17
CA THR A 329 -1.92 -20.95 -15.20
C THR A 329 -2.57 -22.22 -14.64
N PRO A 330 -3.15 -23.09 -15.50
CA PRO A 330 -3.74 -24.36 -15.06
C PRO A 330 -2.76 -25.24 -14.27
N GLU A 331 -1.47 -25.24 -14.62
CA GLU A 331 -0.42 -25.97 -13.90
C GLU A 331 -0.23 -25.41 -12.49
N THR A 332 -0.23 -24.08 -12.35
CA THR A 332 -0.13 -23.39 -11.06
C THR A 332 -1.35 -23.70 -10.19
N LEU A 333 -2.56 -23.63 -10.75
CA LEU A 333 -3.79 -23.95 -10.05
C LEU A 333 -3.78 -25.39 -9.55
N LYS A 334 -3.40 -26.35 -10.40
CA LYS A 334 -3.31 -27.76 -10.01
C LYS A 334 -2.24 -28.00 -8.94
N ARG A 335 -1.06 -27.38 -9.06
CA ARG A 335 0.02 -27.49 -8.07
C ARG A 335 -0.43 -26.97 -6.70
N LEU A 336 -1.14 -25.84 -6.67
CA LEU A 336 -1.63 -25.23 -5.44
C LEU A 336 -2.95 -25.83 -4.93
N GLY A 337 -3.54 -26.81 -5.65
CA GLY A 337 -4.83 -27.40 -5.27
C GLY A 337 -6.02 -26.46 -5.43
N LEU A 338 -5.93 -25.51 -6.37
CA LEU A 338 -6.94 -24.50 -6.67
C LEU A 338 -7.70 -24.78 -7.98
N ASP A 339 -7.42 -25.88 -8.68
CA ASP A 339 -8.07 -26.26 -9.94
C ASP A 339 -9.54 -26.67 -9.78
N GLN A 340 -10.04 -26.77 -8.55
CA GLN A 340 -11.46 -26.98 -8.22
C GLN A 340 -12.05 -25.82 -7.41
N GLU A 341 -11.30 -24.73 -7.19
CA GLU A 341 -11.72 -23.59 -6.38
C GLU A 341 -12.85 -22.80 -7.06
N PRO A 342 -14.07 -22.66 -6.51
CA PRO A 342 -15.19 -22.03 -7.22
C PRO A 342 -14.91 -20.62 -7.77
N SER A 343 -13.99 -19.89 -7.15
CA SER A 343 -13.55 -18.56 -7.58
C SER A 343 -12.86 -18.55 -8.96
N HIS A 344 -12.41 -19.69 -9.49
CA HIS A 344 -11.90 -19.81 -10.87
C HIS A 344 -12.94 -20.32 -11.88
N VAL A 345 -14.11 -20.79 -11.40
CA VAL A 345 -15.12 -21.52 -12.20
C VAL A 345 -16.31 -20.65 -12.60
N LEU A 346 -16.46 -19.48 -11.97
CA LEU A 346 -17.56 -18.52 -12.16
C LEU A 346 -17.01 -17.24 -12.78
#